data_AF-A0A7C6UWA0-F1
#
_entry.id   AF-A0A7C6UWA0-F1
#
_cell.length_a   1.000
_cell.length_b   1.000
_cell.length_c   1.000
_cell.angle_alpha   90.00
_cell.angle_beta   90.00
_cell.angle_gamma   90.00
#
_symmetry.space_group_name_H-M   'P 1'
#
loop_
_entity.id
_entity.type
_entity.pdbx_description
1 polymer ?
#
loop_
_entity_poly.entity_id
_entity_poly.type
_entity_poly.pdbx_seq_one_letter_code
_entity_poly.pdbx_strand_id
1 'polypeptide(L)' 'SIEAYIDFYNNNRIHSALGYLTPTEYYQQSILHNAA' A
#
# COMPACT_ATOMS: atom_id res chain seq x y z
N SER A 1 -2.96 10.93 -15.94
CA SER A 1 -2.64 12.19 -15.24
C SER A 1 -1.87 11.87 -13.97
N ILE A 2 -1.48 12.87 -13.17
CA ILE A 2 -0.80 12.62 -11.89
C ILE A 2 -1.69 11.85 -10.91
N GLU A 3 -2.99 12.11 -10.93
CA GLU A 3 -4.00 11.43 -10.10
C GLU A 3 -4.07 9.94 -10.42
N ALA A 4 -4.12 9.59 -11.71
CA ALA A 4 -4.13 8.20 -12.15
C ALA A 4 -2.85 7.44 -11.74
N TYR A 5 -1.70 8.11 -11.73
CA TYR A 5 -0.45 7.51 -11.27
C TYR A 5 -0.45 7.29 -9.75
N ILE A 6 -0.94 8.26 -8.98
CA ILE A 6 -1.05 8.14 -7.52
C ILE A 6 -1.97 6.98 -7.14
N ASP A 7 -3.11 6.85 -7.82
CA ASP A 7 -4.05 5.75 -7.58
C ASP A 7 -3.42 4.39 -7.91
N PHE A 8 -2.79 4.28 -9.08
CA PHE A 8 -2.06 3.06 -9.46
C PHE A 8 -0.97 2.72 -8.44
N TYR A 9 -0.16 3.70 -8.02
CA TYR A 9 0.94 3.47 -7.09
C TYR A 9 0.47 3.00 -5.71
N ASN A 10 -0.57 3.64 -5.16
CA ASN A 10 -1.04 3.34 -3.82
C ASN A 10 -1.87 2.04 -3.75
N ASN A 11 -2.65 1.75 -4.80
CA ASN A 11 -3.69 0.71 -4.74
C ASN A 11 -3.44 -0.49 -5.66
N ASN A 12 -2.50 -0.42 -6.61
CA ASN A 12 -2.29 -1.50 -7.59
C ASN A 12 -0.84 -1.98 -7.68
N ARG A 13 0.14 -1.10 -7.43
CA ARG A 13 1.55 -1.46 -7.52
C ARG A 13 1.99 -2.24 -6.29
N ILE A 14 2.43 -3.47 -6.49
CA ILE A 14 3.03 -4.30 -5.45
C ILE A 14 4.52 -4.02 -5.29
N HIS A 15 5.02 -4.14 -4.06
CA HIS A 15 6.43 -3.89 -3.73
C HIS A 15 7.04 -5.08 -3.00
N SER A 16 8.14 -5.64 -3.52
CA SER A 16 8.86 -6.74 -2.85
C SER A 16 9.33 -6.37 -1.43
N ALA A 17 9.74 -5.12 -1.23
CA ALA A 17 10.11 -4.59 0.09
C ALA A 17 8.94 -4.52 1.10
N LEU A 18 7.69 -4.52 0.61
CA LEU A 18 6.48 -4.56 1.43
C LEU A 18 5.88 -5.97 1.52
N GLY A 19 6.66 -7.01 1.19
CA GLY A 19 6.15 -8.39 1.16
C GLY A 19 5.17 -8.65 0.01
N TYR A 20 5.36 -7.97 -1.13
CA TYR A 20 4.46 -8.01 -2.29
C TYR A 20 3.06 -7.45 -2.03
N LEU A 21 2.93 -6.56 -1.03
CA LEU A 21 1.74 -5.76 -0.79
C LEU A 21 1.80 -4.42 -1.54
N THR A 22 0.63 -3.83 -1.75
CA THR A 22 0.49 -2.43 -2.12
C THR A 22 0.79 -1.52 -0.92
N PRO A 23 1.14 -0.23 -1.15
CA PRO A 23 1.31 0.74 -0.07
C PRO A 23 0.08 0.83 0.85
N THR A 24 -1.14 0.82 0.28
CA THR A 24 -2.38 0.87 1.07
C THR A 24 -2.54 -0.36 1.96
N GLU A 25 -2.34 -1.57 1.43
CA GLU A 25 -2.45 -2.81 2.21
C GLU A 25 -1.41 -2.87 3.34
N TYR A 26 -0.17 -2.47 3.05
CA TYR A 26 0.89 -2.43 4.06
C TYR A 26 0.54 -1.45 5.19
N TYR A 27 0.03 -0.27 4.85
CA TYR A 27 -0.41 0.71 5.84
C TYR A 27 -1.56 0.18 6.71
N GLN A 28 -2.57 -0.46 6.10
CA GLN A 28 -3.69 -1.06 6.84
C GLN A 28 -3.22 -2.13 7.82
N GLN A 29 -2.30 -3.01 7.41
CA GLN A 29 -1.71 -4.01 8.31
C GLN A 29 -0.95 -3.36 9.47
N SER A 30 -0.23 -2.26 9.21
CA SER A 30 0.49 -1.53 10.27
C SER A 30 -0.46 -0.93 11.31
N ILE A 31 -1.62 -0.40 10.90
CA ILE A 31 -2.64 0.11 11.83
C ILE A 31 -3.19 -1.03 12.69
N LEU A 32 -3.57 -2.15 12.05
CA LEU A 32 -4.14 -3.31 12.75
C LEU A 32 -3.16 -3.90 13.76
N HIS A 33 -1.87 -3.95 13.42
CA HIS A 33 -0.84 -4.41 14.34
C HIS A 33 -0.66 -3.48 15.55
N ASN A 34 -0.71 -2.17 15.34
CA ASN A 34 -0.54 -1.18 16.41
C ASN A 34 -1.78 -1.04 17.31
N ALA A 35 -2.95 -1.51 16.86
CA ALA A 35 -4.20 -1.46 17.61
C ALA A 35 -4.46 -2.72 18.47
N ALA A 36 -3.65 -3.76 18.33
CA ALA A 36 -3.73 -5.03 19.05
C ALA A 36 -2.70 -5.11 20.19
#